data_AF-A0A8D0CD39-F1
#
_entry.id   AF-A0A8D0CD39-F1
#
_cell.length_a   1.000
_cell.length_b   1.000
_cell.length_c   1.000
_cell.angle_alpha   90.00
_cell.angle_beta   90.00
_cell.angle_gamma   90.00
#
_symmetry.space_group_name_H-M   'P 1'
#
loop_
_entity.id
_entity.type
_entity.pdbx_description
1 polymer ?
#
loop_
_entity_poly.entity_id
_entity_poly.type
_entity_poly.pdbx_seq_one_letter_code
_entity_poly.pdbx_strand_id
1 'polypeptide(L)'
;MRRLSKITNVVPVIARADTLTLEEREEFKQRVRRKDLKAHGIHVYPQEDLDSDPDDRFLNDKIREKIPFAVVGADKEHQVNGRRVLGRKTKWGIIEVENPAHCEFPLLRDLLIRSHLQDLKDITHNVHYEQYRVQRLNECNLAAKGGKRLALTPPLPLTPRTHWRKTGRQAVCFSYLEMC
;
A
#
# COMPACT_ATOMS: atom_id res chain seq x y z
N MET A 1 10.53 0.78 -10.70
CA MET A 1 10.16 0.00 -9.50
C MET A 1 11.36 -0.40 -8.63
N ARG A 2 12.48 -0.91 -9.16
CA ARG A 2 13.65 -1.36 -8.35
C ARG A 2 14.20 -0.36 -7.31
N ARG A 3 14.15 0.94 -7.60
CA ARG A 3 14.58 1.98 -6.64
C ARG A 3 13.54 2.23 -5.55
N LEU A 4 12.26 2.20 -5.92
CA LEU A 4 11.14 2.46 -5.00
C LEU A 4 10.98 1.33 -3.99
N SER A 5 11.11 0.08 -4.42
CA SER A 5 11.00 -1.09 -3.55
C SER A 5 12.03 -1.14 -2.40
N LYS A 6 13.05 -0.27 -2.42
CA LYS A 6 14.06 -0.17 -1.35
C LYS A 6 13.73 0.87 -0.29
N ILE A 7 12.78 1.75 -0.56
CA ILE A 7 12.50 2.93 0.29
C ILE A 7 11.03 3.02 0.68
N THR A 8 10.17 2.19 0.11
CA THR A 8 8.74 2.20 0.38
C THR A 8 8.09 0.86 0.06
N ASN A 9 6.89 0.66 0.60
CA ASN A 9 6.03 -0.47 0.28
C ASN A 9 5.43 -0.32 -1.11
N VAL A 10 5.54 -1.35 -1.93
CA VAL A 10 5.05 -1.35 -3.32
C VAL A 10 4.00 -2.43 -3.50
N VAL A 11 2.78 -2.03 -3.85
CA VAL A 11 1.69 -2.94 -4.25
C VAL A 11 1.44 -2.76 -5.75
N PRO A 12 1.85 -3.70 -6.62
CA PRO A 12 1.68 -3.54 -8.05
C PRO A 12 0.24 -3.85 -8.47
N VAL A 13 -0.25 -3.08 -9.43
CA VAL A 13 -1.62 -3.17 -9.95
C VAL A 13 -1.61 -3.16 -11.48
N ILE A 14 -2.52 -3.90 -12.09
CA ILE A 14 -2.83 -3.81 -13.52
C ILE A 14 -3.97 -2.79 -13.64
N ALA A 15 -3.64 -1.61 -14.15
CA ALA A 15 -4.62 -0.57 -14.40
C ALA A 15 -5.50 -0.92 -15.61
N ARG A 16 -6.74 -0.42 -15.62
CA ARG A 16 -7.73 -0.61 -16.71
C ARG A 16 -7.86 -2.08 -17.10
N ALA A 17 -8.00 -2.95 -16.11
CA ALA A 17 -8.13 -4.39 -16.35
C ALA A 17 -9.35 -4.76 -17.22
N ASP A 18 -10.31 -3.85 -17.41
CA ASP A 18 -11.44 -3.99 -18.34
C ASP A 18 -11.02 -4.07 -19.81
N THR A 19 -9.79 -3.69 -20.16
CA THR A 19 -9.29 -3.82 -21.54
C THR A 19 -8.72 -5.20 -21.87
N LEU A 20 -8.60 -6.08 -20.87
CA LEU A 20 -8.04 -7.42 -21.02
C LEU A 20 -9.14 -8.46 -20.77
N THR A 21 -9.12 -9.54 -21.56
CA THR A 21 -9.94 -10.71 -21.26
C THR A 21 -9.42 -11.43 -20.02
N LEU A 22 -10.23 -12.34 -19.45
CA LEU A 22 -9.84 -13.09 -18.25
C LEU A 22 -8.58 -13.94 -18.47
N GLU A 23 -8.41 -14.50 -19.68
CA GLU A 23 -7.25 -15.29 -20.07
C GLU A 23 -6.00 -14.42 -20.20
N GLU A 24 -6.07 -13.32 -20.96
CA GLU A 24 -4.96 -12.38 -21.13
C GLU A 24 -4.53 -11.77 -19.79
N ARG A 25 -5.49 -11.49 -18.91
CA ARG A 25 -5.24 -10.98 -17.56
C ARG A 25 -4.39 -11.96 -16.75
N GLU A 26 -4.71 -13.25 -16.80
CA GLU A 26 -3.96 -14.28 -16.07
C GLU A 26 -2.56 -14.49 -16.66
N GLU A 27 -2.44 -14.52 -17.98
CA GLU A 27 -1.14 -14.58 -18.66
C GLU A 27 -0.27 -13.36 -18.32
N PHE A 28 -0.87 -12.16 -18.28
CA PHE A 28 -0.18 -10.94 -17.92
C PHE A 28 0.30 -10.98 -16.47
N LYS A 29 -0.54 -11.46 -15.53
CA LYS A 29 -0.15 -11.66 -14.13
C LYS A 29 1.05 -12.59 -14.01
N GLN A 30 1.02 -13.74 -14.67
CA GLN A 30 2.12 -14.70 -14.64
C GLN A 30 3.42 -14.11 -15.22
N ARG A 31 3.30 -13.34 -16.31
CA ARG A 31 4.43 -12.64 -16.92
C ARG A 31 5.05 -11.62 -15.97
N VAL A 32 4.24 -10.77 -15.35
CA VAL A 32 4.72 -9.76 -14.39
C VAL A 32 5.39 -10.41 -13.18
N ARG A 33 4.78 -11.47 -12.61
CA ARG A 33 5.36 -12.21 -11.47
C ARG A 33 6.73 -12.81 -11.81
N ARG A 34 6.84 -13.52 -12.93
CA ARG A 34 8.05 -14.28 -13.29
C ARG A 34 9.14 -13.38 -13.88
N LYS A 35 8.80 -12.53 -14.85
CA LYS A 35 9.77 -11.75 -15.63
C LYS A 35 10.09 -10.40 -15.01
N ASP A 36 9.12 -9.72 -14.42
CA ASP A 36 9.34 -8.34 -13.96
C ASP A 36 9.74 -8.30 -12.49
N LEU A 37 9.00 -8.99 -11.62
CA LEU A 37 9.23 -8.93 -10.18
C LEU A 37 10.43 -9.78 -9.75
N LYS A 38 10.38 -11.10 -10.00
CA LYS A 38 11.43 -12.03 -9.54
C LYS A 38 12.77 -11.80 -10.24
N ALA A 39 12.79 -11.64 -11.57
CA ALA A 39 14.05 -11.47 -12.30
C ALA A 39 14.80 -10.17 -11.94
N HIS A 40 14.08 -9.11 -11.56
CA HIS A 40 14.70 -7.84 -11.19
C HIS A 40 14.91 -7.66 -9.68
N GLY A 41 14.53 -8.65 -8.86
CA GLY A 41 14.59 -8.56 -7.39
C GLY A 41 13.77 -7.40 -6.86
N ILE A 42 12.55 -7.21 -7.36
CA ILE A 42 11.63 -6.18 -6.87
C ILE A 42 10.82 -6.81 -5.74
N HIS A 43 11.10 -6.37 -4.52
CA HIS A 43 10.31 -6.72 -3.34
C HIS A 43 8.99 -5.96 -3.38
N VAL A 44 7.88 -6.69 -3.30
CA VAL A 44 6.52 -6.16 -3.28
C VAL A 44 5.87 -6.53 -1.96
N TYR A 45 4.92 -5.73 -1.53
CA TYR A 45 4.16 -5.97 -0.32
C TYR A 45 3.05 -7.01 -0.57
N PRO A 46 2.82 -8.00 0.33
CA PRO A 46 3.59 -8.31 1.54
C PRO A 46 4.90 -9.03 1.24
N GLN A 47 5.98 -8.67 1.93
CA GLN A 47 7.32 -9.24 1.71
C GLN A 47 7.50 -10.55 2.48
N GLU A 48 8.00 -11.61 1.83
CA GLU A 48 8.19 -12.95 2.46
C GLU A 48 9.15 -12.90 3.66
N ASP A 49 10.12 -11.98 3.65
CA ASP A 49 11.11 -11.77 4.70
C ASP A 49 10.57 -11.06 5.95
N LEU A 50 9.34 -10.56 5.90
CA LEU A 50 8.70 -9.82 7.00
C LEU A 50 7.54 -10.59 7.64
N ASP A 51 7.27 -11.83 7.21
CA ASP A 51 6.25 -12.67 7.81
C ASP A 51 6.63 -13.00 9.27
N SER A 52 5.73 -12.71 10.20
CA SER A 52 6.02 -12.85 11.65
C SER A 52 5.91 -14.29 12.15
N ASP A 53 4.92 -15.04 11.64
CA ASP A 53 4.62 -16.41 12.02
C ASP A 53 4.02 -17.22 10.83
N PRO A 54 3.83 -18.55 10.97
CA PRO A 54 3.29 -19.38 9.88
C PRO A 54 1.86 -19.03 9.44
N ASP A 55 1.02 -18.50 10.34
CA ASP A 55 -0.36 -18.14 10.03
C ASP A 55 -0.39 -16.83 9.22
N ASP A 56 0.42 -15.85 9.63
CA ASP A 56 0.65 -14.60 8.89
C ASP A 56 1.20 -14.90 7.49
N ARG A 57 2.20 -15.78 7.38
CA ARG A 57 2.72 -16.24 6.09
C ARG A 57 1.63 -16.84 5.20
N PHE A 58 0.75 -17.68 5.75
CA PHE A 58 -0.33 -18.28 5.00
C PHE A 58 -1.36 -17.25 4.50
N LEU A 59 -1.65 -16.21 5.29
CA LEU A 59 -2.52 -15.11 4.89
C LEU A 59 -1.86 -14.25 3.80
N ASN A 60 -0.59 -13.92 3.98
CA ASN A 60 0.19 -13.12 3.03
C ASN A 60 0.41 -13.85 1.71
N ASP A 61 0.59 -15.18 1.71
CA ASP A 61 0.72 -15.98 0.49
C ASP A 61 -0.53 -15.91 -0.39
N LYS A 62 -1.74 -15.91 0.21
CA LYS A 62 -2.99 -15.71 -0.54
C LYS A 62 -3.04 -14.35 -1.23
N ILE A 63 -2.45 -13.33 -0.62
CA ILE A 63 -2.37 -11.98 -1.20
C ILE A 63 -1.34 -11.97 -2.34
N ARG A 64 -0.16 -12.55 -2.11
CA ARG A 64 0.93 -12.68 -3.10
C ARG A 64 0.45 -13.41 -4.36
N GLU A 65 -0.40 -14.43 -4.21
CA GLU A 65 -1.04 -15.14 -5.31
C GLU A 65 -2.01 -14.29 -6.15
N LYS A 66 -2.51 -13.17 -5.63
CA LYS A 66 -3.41 -12.26 -6.36
C LYS A 66 -2.68 -11.10 -7.01
N ILE A 67 -1.50 -10.74 -6.49
CA ILE A 67 -0.66 -9.64 -6.99
C ILE A 67 -0.04 -9.98 -8.36
N PRO A 68 -0.09 -9.10 -9.37
CA PRO A 68 -0.65 -7.74 -9.33
C PRO A 68 -2.17 -7.73 -9.42
N PHE A 69 -2.82 -6.86 -8.66
CA PHE A 69 -4.28 -6.74 -8.66
C PHE A 69 -4.79 -6.13 -9.96
N ALA A 70 -5.75 -6.79 -10.59
CA ALA A 70 -6.38 -6.31 -11.81
C ALA A 70 -7.57 -5.41 -11.48
N VAL A 71 -7.33 -4.10 -11.58
CA VAL A 71 -8.26 -3.09 -11.08
C VAL A 71 -8.87 -2.25 -12.21
N VAL A 72 -10.11 -1.85 -11.99
CA VAL A 72 -10.84 -0.91 -12.84
C VAL A 72 -11.19 0.28 -11.97
N GLY A 73 -10.85 1.49 -12.44
CA GLY A 73 -11.23 2.73 -11.76
C GLY A 73 -12.56 3.25 -12.30
N ALA A 74 -13.42 3.73 -11.41
CA ALA A 74 -14.62 4.47 -11.74
C ALA A 74 -14.78 5.67 -10.82
N ASP A 75 -15.17 6.80 -11.39
CA ASP A 75 -15.50 8.08 -10.74
C ASP A 75 -17.02 8.34 -10.71
N LYS A 76 -17.78 7.55 -11.46
CA LYS A 76 -19.23 7.73 -11.65
C LYS A 76 -20.02 6.60 -11.01
N GLU A 77 -21.15 6.98 -10.45
CA GLU A 77 -22.15 6.04 -9.95
C GLU A 77 -23.24 5.79 -10.99
N HIS A 78 -23.70 4.56 -11.03
CA HIS A 78 -24.79 4.12 -11.88
C HIS A 78 -25.80 3.31 -11.06
N GLN A 79 -27.06 3.32 -11.50
CA GLN A 79 -28.11 2.53 -10.86
C GLN A 79 -28.20 1.17 -11.56
N VAL A 80 -27.91 0.09 -10.83
CA VAL A 80 -28.00 -1.30 -11.31
C VAL A 80 -28.84 -2.08 -10.30
N ASN A 81 -29.90 -2.76 -10.77
CA ASN A 81 -30.81 -3.52 -9.92
C ASN A 81 -31.37 -2.72 -8.73
N GLY A 82 -31.65 -1.42 -8.94
CA GLY A 82 -32.16 -0.51 -7.90
C GLY A 82 -31.12 0.00 -6.91
N ARG A 83 -29.87 -0.47 -6.96
CA ARG A 83 -28.76 -0.01 -6.09
C ARG A 83 -27.86 0.96 -6.84
N ARG A 84 -27.34 1.97 -6.13
CA ARG A 84 -26.28 2.84 -6.65
C ARG A 84 -24.95 2.14 -6.48
N VAL A 85 -24.25 1.92 -7.58
CA VAL A 85 -22.95 1.24 -7.62
C VAL A 85 -21.94 2.09 -8.37
N LEU A 86 -20.70 2.12 -7.89
CA LEU A 86 -19.59 2.72 -8.63
C LEU A 86 -19.23 1.82 -9.80
N GLY A 87 -19.20 2.39 -11.00
CA GLY A 87 -18.97 1.60 -12.19
C GLY A 87 -18.61 2.40 -13.43
N ARG A 88 -18.05 1.70 -14.41
CA ARG A 88 -17.68 2.26 -15.71
C ARG A 88 -18.70 1.82 -16.75
N LYS A 89 -19.45 2.77 -17.31
CA LYS A 89 -20.39 2.51 -18.40
C LYS A 89 -19.65 2.31 -19.73
N THR A 90 -19.90 1.17 -20.37
CA THR A 90 -19.40 0.83 -21.70
C THR A 90 -20.57 0.64 -22.67
N LYS A 91 -20.30 0.33 -23.95
CA LYS A 91 -21.34 -0.02 -24.93
C LYS A 91 -22.02 -1.36 -24.62
N TRP A 92 -21.34 -2.23 -23.88
CA TRP A 92 -21.78 -3.60 -23.60
C TRP A 92 -22.46 -3.76 -22.24
N GLY A 93 -22.36 -2.75 -21.37
CA GLY A 93 -22.91 -2.80 -20.02
C GLY A 93 -22.17 -1.89 -19.05
N ILE A 94 -22.46 -2.08 -17.77
CA ILE A 94 -21.83 -1.33 -16.67
C ILE A 94 -20.89 -2.28 -15.93
N ILE A 95 -19.62 -1.90 -15.87
CA ILE A 95 -18.61 -2.64 -15.10
C ILE A 95 -18.63 -2.10 -13.68
N GLU A 96 -19.27 -2.84 -12.77
CA GLU A 96 -19.26 -2.55 -11.34
C GLU A 96 -17.85 -2.74 -10.75
N VAL A 97 -17.29 -1.68 -10.17
CA VAL A 97 -15.92 -1.70 -9.63
C VAL A 97 -15.85 -2.43 -8.29
N GLU A 98 -16.91 -2.41 -7.50
CA GLU A 98 -16.94 -3.13 -6.22
C GLU A 98 -17.30 -4.61 -6.34
N ASN A 99 -17.61 -5.09 -7.55
CA ASN A 99 -18.01 -6.46 -7.79
C ASN A 99 -16.78 -7.35 -8.07
N PRO A 100 -16.50 -8.38 -7.24
CA PRO A 100 -15.34 -9.25 -7.41
C PRO A 100 -15.39 -10.10 -8.69
N ALA A 101 -16.58 -10.26 -9.30
CA ALA A 101 -16.72 -10.94 -10.59
C ALA A 101 -16.17 -10.08 -11.76
N HIS A 102 -16.17 -8.75 -11.61
CA HIS A 102 -15.73 -7.82 -12.66
C HIS A 102 -14.27 -7.41 -12.49
N CYS A 103 -13.83 -7.10 -11.26
CA CYS A 103 -12.45 -6.71 -11.02
C CYS A 103 -12.02 -6.99 -9.58
N GLU A 104 -10.71 -6.90 -9.34
CA GLU A 104 -10.08 -7.19 -8.04
C GLU A 104 -9.89 -5.94 -7.19
N PHE A 105 -10.58 -4.84 -7.54
CA PHE A 105 -10.57 -3.63 -6.74
C PHE A 105 -11.00 -3.84 -5.28
N PRO A 106 -12.02 -4.67 -4.96
CA PRO A 106 -12.38 -4.96 -3.58
C PRO A 106 -11.22 -5.53 -2.76
N LEU A 107 -10.39 -6.40 -3.37
CA LEU A 107 -9.22 -6.99 -2.73
C LEU A 107 -8.16 -5.94 -2.44
N LEU A 108 -7.87 -5.05 -3.41
CA LEU A 108 -6.92 -3.96 -3.22
C LEU A 108 -7.39 -3.00 -2.12
N ARG A 109 -8.67 -2.62 -2.14
CA ARG A 109 -9.26 -1.74 -1.11
C ARG A 109 -9.13 -2.38 0.26
N ASP A 110 -9.60 -3.62 0.41
CA ASP A 110 -9.63 -4.29 1.70
C ASP A 110 -8.21 -4.51 2.25
N LEU A 111 -7.23 -4.78 1.40
CA LEU A 111 -5.81 -4.81 1.78
C LEU A 111 -5.34 -3.45 2.33
N LEU A 112 -5.54 -2.37 1.57
CA LEU A 112 -4.99 -1.06 1.92
C LEU A 112 -5.64 -0.41 3.15
N ILE A 113 -6.95 -0.56 3.33
CA ILE A 113 -7.69 0.21 4.35
C ILE A 113 -8.32 -0.63 5.46
N ARG A 114 -8.43 -1.96 5.31
CA ARG A 114 -9.09 -2.81 6.32
C ARG A 114 -8.12 -3.75 7.02
N SER A 115 -7.44 -4.62 6.28
CA SER A 115 -6.67 -5.71 6.88
C SER A 115 -5.21 -5.37 7.15
N HIS A 116 -4.53 -4.66 6.24
CA HIS A 116 -3.06 -4.53 6.27
C HIS A 116 -2.57 -3.08 6.46
N LEU A 117 -3.47 -2.13 6.75
CA LEU A 117 -3.11 -0.72 6.93
C LEU A 117 -2.06 -0.52 8.04
N GLN A 118 -2.24 -1.23 9.16
CA GLN A 118 -1.34 -1.09 10.31
C GLN A 118 0.03 -1.69 10.01
N ASP A 119 0.07 -2.89 9.42
CA ASP A 119 1.32 -3.53 9.01
C ASP A 119 2.10 -2.70 7.97
N LEU A 120 1.41 -2.12 6.98
CA LEU A 120 2.02 -1.18 6.03
C LEU A 120 2.70 0.00 6.73
N LYS A 121 2.11 0.54 7.80
CA LYS A 121 2.70 1.62 8.59
C LYS A 121 3.90 1.12 9.39
N ASP A 122 3.78 -0.05 10.00
CA ASP A 122 4.83 -0.62 10.85
C ASP A 122 6.08 -0.95 10.03
N ILE A 123 5.93 -1.53 8.83
CA ILE A 123 7.05 -1.73 7.90
C ILE A 123 7.65 -0.39 7.46
N THR A 124 6.81 0.60 7.16
CA THR A 124 7.32 1.93 6.78
C THR A 124 8.15 2.57 7.89
N HIS A 125 7.71 2.44 9.14
CA HIS A 125 8.40 3.03 10.28
C HIS A 125 9.65 2.23 10.68
N ASN A 126 9.52 0.93 10.86
CA ASN A 126 10.57 0.08 11.44
C ASN A 126 11.60 -0.38 10.41
N VAL A 127 11.25 -0.41 9.12
CA VAL A 127 12.16 -0.86 8.06
C VAL A 127 12.60 0.33 7.22
N HIS A 128 11.69 0.93 6.44
CA HIS A 128 12.07 1.94 5.44
C HIS A 128 12.63 3.22 6.09
N TYR A 129 11.96 3.73 7.12
CA TYR A 129 12.41 4.93 7.82
C TYR A 129 13.68 4.68 8.66
N GLU A 130 13.77 3.56 9.39
CA GLU A 130 14.99 3.27 10.17
C GLU A 130 16.21 3.04 9.26
N GLN A 131 16.07 2.39 8.10
CA GLN A 131 17.14 2.29 7.12
C GLN A 131 17.63 3.66 6.66
N TYR A 132 16.69 4.56 6.34
CA TYR A 132 17.02 5.95 5.99
C TYR A 132 17.70 6.69 7.14
N ARG A 133 17.20 6.53 8.37
CA ARG A 133 17.75 7.17 9.58
C ARG A 133 19.20 6.76 9.82
N VAL A 134 19.50 5.46 9.73
CA VAL A 134 20.86 4.93 9.87
C VAL A 134 21.79 5.48 8.78
N GLN A 135 21.34 5.50 7.53
CA GLN A 135 22.12 6.07 6.42
C GLN A 135 22.46 7.55 6.67
N ARG A 136 21.48 8.36 7.07
CA ARG A 136 21.68 9.79 7.35
C ARG A 136 22.62 10.05 8.52
N LEU A 137 22.49 9.27 9.60
CA LEU A 137 23.39 9.37 10.76
C LEU A 137 24.84 9.04 10.37
N ASN A 138 25.04 8.02 9.55
CA ASN A 138 26.38 7.64 9.08
C ASN A 138 27.00 8.69 8.16
N GLU A 139 26.22 9.25 7.22
CA GLU A 139 26.65 10.37 6.39
C GLU A 139 27.07 11.59 7.23
N CYS A 140 26.29 11.92 8.27
CA CYS A 140 26.62 13.01 9.19
C CYS A 140 27.90 12.73 10.00
N ASN A 141 28.08 11.50 10.48
CA ASN A 141 29.27 11.10 11.23
C ASN A 141 30.54 11.13 10.36
N LEU A 142 30.43 10.77 9.08
CA LEU A 142 31.53 10.89 8.11
C LEU A 142 31.85 12.35 7.80
N ALA A 143 30.84 13.21 7.64
CA ALA A 143 31.03 14.65 7.47
C ALA A 143 31.64 15.32 8.71
N ALA A 144 31.29 14.86 9.92
CA ALA A 144 31.86 15.36 11.17
C ALA A 144 33.36 15.03 11.32
N LYS A 145 33.82 13.91 10.77
CA LYS A 145 35.25 13.55 10.69
C LYS A 145 36.04 14.42 9.69
N GLY A 146 35.35 15.15 8.81
CA GLY A 146 35.93 16.10 7.84
C GLY A 146 36.00 17.57 8.31
N GLY A 147 35.70 17.86 9.59
CA GLY A 147 35.92 19.18 10.16
C GLY A 147 34.96 20.26 9.65
N LYS A 148 33.66 20.14 9.98
CA LYS A 148 32.73 21.27 10.23
C LYS A 148 31.49 20.72 10.93
N ARG A 149 31.32 21.09 12.20
CA ARG A 149 30.17 20.70 13.03
C ARG A 149 28.95 21.50 12.59
N LEU A 150 28.11 20.94 11.71
CA LEU A 150 26.76 21.45 11.52
C LEU A 150 25.93 21.06 12.75
N ALA A 151 25.40 22.05 13.46
CA ALA A 151 24.53 21.83 14.60
C ALA A 151 23.24 21.17 14.12
N LEU A 152 23.06 19.90 14.51
CA LEU A 152 21.82 19.18 14.30
C LEU A 152 20.80 19.67 15.33
N THR A 153 19.71 20.30 14.88
CA THR A 153 18.46 20.27 15.65
C THR A 153 17.93 18.83 15.57
N PRO A 154 17.66 18.16 16.71
CA PRO A 154 17.04 16.84 16.66
C PRO A 154 15.65 16.97 16.00
N PRO A 155 15.25 16.06 15.10
CA PRO A 155 13.85 16.00 14.69
C PRO A 155 13.03 15.69 15.94
N LEU A 156 12.02 16.52 16.21
CA LEU A 156 11.11 16.34 17.32
C LEU A 156 10.55 14.91 17.29
N PRO A 157 10.51 14.20 18.44
CA PRO A 157 9.73 12.97 18.50
C PRO A 157 8.29 13.32 18.13
N LEU A 158 7.72 12.59 17.15
CA LEU A 158 6.28 12.63 16.89
C LEU A 158 5.58 12.04 18.12
N THR A 159 5.38 12.85 19.13
CA THR A 159 4.53 12.50 20.26
C THR A 159 3.08 12.54 19.76
N PRO A 160 2.28 11.49 20.00
CA PRO A 160 0.85 11.56 19.73
C PRO A 160 0.27 12.63 20.67
N ARG A 161 -0.05 13.81 20.14
CA ARG A 161 -0.70 14.86 20.94
C ARG A 161 -2.17 14.48 21.09
N THR A 162 -2.48 13.71 22.13
CA THR A 162 -3.88 13.38 22.48
C THR A 162 -4.56 14.63 23.05
N HIS A 163 -5.36 15.30 22.21
CA HIS A 163 -6.20 16.40 22.67
C HIS A 163 -7.53 15.85 23.19
N TRP A 164 -7.67 15.80 24.51
CA TRP A 164 -8.92 15.42 25.16
C TRP A 164 -9.89 16.60 25.14
N ARG A 165 -10.85 16.62 24.21
CA ARG A 165 -12.05 17.47 24.38
C ARG A 165 -13.04 16.75 25.28
N LYS A 166 -13.24 17.27 26.48
CA LYS A 166 -14.41 16.92 27.31
C LYS A 166 -15.64 17.60 26.73
N THR A 167 -16.40 16.87 25.92
CA THR A 167 -17.84 17.12 25.75
C THR A 167 -18.59 15.96 26.42
N GLY A 168 -19.66 16.30 27.12
CA GLY A 168 -20.33 15.43 28.10
C GLY A 168 -20.52 13.97 27.67
N ARG A 169 -20.17 13.08 28.60
CA ARG A 169 -20.53 11.65 28.73
C ARG A 169 -19.99 10.61 27.75
N GLN A 170 -19.19 10.91 26.73
CA GLN A 170 -18.43 9.87 26.02
C GLN A 170 -17.15 10.44 25.41
N ALA A 171 -16.00 9.83 25.72
CA ALA A 171 -14.72 10.17 25.11
C ALA A 171 -14.54 9.34 23.83
N VAL A 172 -14.45 10.01 22.69
CA VAL A 172 -14.12 9.40 21.39
C VAL A 172 -12.77 9.97 20.96
N CYS A 173 -11.81 9.07 20.71
CA CYS A 173 -10.47 9.44 20.25
C CYS A 173 -10.53 9.77 18.75
N PHE A 174 -10.32 11.03 18.37
CA PHE A 174 -10.18 11.43 16.97
C PHE A 174 -8.72 11.76 16.68
N SER A 175 -8.07 10.88 15.90
CA SER A 175 -6.75 11.13 15.33
C SER A 175 -6.93 11.81 13.97
N TYR A 176 -6.78 13.14 13.91
CA TYR A 176 -6.69 13.86 12.63
C TYR A 176 -5.22 14.13 12.29
N LEU A 177 -4.86 13.85 11.03
CA LEU A 177 -3.57 14.18 10.44
C LEU A 177 -3.76 15.50 9.67
N GLU A 178 -3.29 16.63 10.20
CA GLU A 178 -3.09 17.83 9.40
C GLU A 178 -1.63 17.87 8.93
N MET A 179 -1.45 17.94 7.61
CA MET A 179 -0.16 18.18 6.95
C MET A 179 0.04 19.70 6.89
N CYS A 180 1.09 20.21 7.54
CA CYS A 180 1.71 21.50 7.21
C CYS A 180 2.89 21.26 6.26
#